data_AF-A0A231UTN8-F1
#
_entry.id   AF-A0A231UTN8-F1
#
_cell.length_a   1.000
_cell.length_b   1.000
_cell.length_c   1.000
_cell.angle_alpha   90.00
_cell.angle_beta   90.00
_cell.angle_gamma   90.00
#
_symmetry.space_group_name_H-M   'P 1'
#
loop_
_entity.id
_entity.type
_entity.pdbx_description
1 polymer ?
#
loop_
_entity_poly.entity_id
_entity_poly.type
_entity_poly.pdbx_seq_one_letter_code
_entity_poly.pdbx_strand_id
1 'polypeptide(L)'
;MPGGQKRRRPELGVRFRSKRLLALLVLGGLALAGLVPYQFFEDELATFVQGGESSLEGPSSTSAEARTPDDLRSTTGDRDLPRPSDEFDFWVLALSWSPSYCASEGERANRRQCGQGGPKGFVVHGLWPQYRGGRYPSDCPSSEPGRVSQQVYAGIRDLIPTIGLAGHEWRKHGTCTGLSQTDYFRMTRAAYEKVRMPTNLAGGAVSPAKAEEAFVRVNRGLEHNGLAVTCDRRYLRDVRICLDKALNFIACPAVDRRACNLKQPLMPNRR
;
A
#
# COMPACT_ATOMS: atom_id res chain seq x y z
N MET A 1 -23.70 25.85 -74.07
CA MET A 1 -22.92 24.60 -74.20
C MET A 1 -21.44 24.92 -73.98
N PRO A 2 -20.65 24.16 -73.20
CA PRO A 2 -20.92 23.16 -72.15
C PRO A 2 -20.60 23.76 -70.75
N GLY A 3 -20.94 23.21 -69.58
CA GLY A 3 -21.16 21.82 -69.18
C GLY A 3 -20.09 21.40 -68.16
N GLY A 4 -20.20 21.88 -66.91
CA GLY A 4 -19.27 21.55 -65.81
C GLY A 4 -19.92 20.68 -64.75
N GLN A 5 -19.79 19.36 -64.92
CA GLN A 5 -20.37 18.31 -64.07
C GLN A 5 -19.73 18.27 -62.66
N LYS A 6 -20.52 18.55 -61.61
CA LYS A 6 -20.16 18.23 -60.22
C LYS A 6 -20.21 16.72 -60.00
N ARG A 7 -19.05 16.07 -59.88
CA ARG A 7 -18.95 14.66 -59.47
C ARG A 7 -19.25 14.55 -57.97
N ARG A 8 -20.35 13.88 -57.63
CA ARG A 8 -20.70 13.45 -56.26
C ARG A 8 -19.83 12.25 -55.89
N ARG A 9 -19.24 12.26 -54.68
CA ARG A 9 -18.62 11.07 -54.09
C ARG A 9 -19.71 10.15 -53.51
N PRO A 10 -19.58 8.81 -53.63
CA PRO A 10 -20.52 7.89 -53.00
C PRO A 10 -20.23 7.72 -51.50
N GLU A 11 -21.27 7.84 -50.68
CA GLU A 11 -21.24 7.46 -49.28
C GLU A 11 -21.26 5.93 -49.15
N LEU A 12 -20.25 5.37 -48.50
CA LEU A 12 -20.25 3.96 -48.09
C LEU A 12 -21.16 3.80 -46.86
N GLY A 13 -22.27 3.10 -47.06
CA GLY A 13 -23.17 2.68 -46.00
C GLY A 13 -22.53 1.65 -45.07
N VAL A 14 -22.58 1.91 -43.77
CA VAL A 14 -22.34 0.92 -42.72
C VAL A 14 -23.69 0.55 -42.12
N ARG A 15 -24.17 -0.66 -42.44
CA ARG A 15 -25.39 -1.25 -41.88
C ARG A 15 -25.15 -1.64 -40.43
N PHE A 16 -25.82 -0.98 -39.49
CA PHE A 16 -25.93 -1.42 -38.10
C PHE A 16 -26.86 -2.64 -38.00
N ARG A 17 -26.31 -3.81 -37.64
CA ARG A 17 -27.12 -4.98 -37.25
C ARG A 17 -27.52 -4.82 -35.77
N SER A 18 -28.78 -4.48 -35.51
CA SER A 18 -29.36 -4.57 -34.17
C SER A 18 -29.55 -6.04 -33.77
N LYS A 19 -28.82 -6.52 -32.77
CA LYS A 19 -29.17 -7.76 -32.08
C LYS A 19 -30.15 -7.41 -30.96
N ARG A 20 -31.44 -7.71 -31.16
CA ARG A 20 -32.45 -7.73 -30.10
C ARG A 20 -32.12 -8.92 -29.19
N LEU A 21 -31.79 -8.67 -27.93
CA LEU A 21 -31.64 -9.71 -26.92
C LEU A 21 -33.00 -9.90 -26.26
N LEU A 22 -33.52 -11.13 -26.35
CA LEU A 22 -34.76 -11.58 -25.74
C LEU A 22 -34.63 -11.54 -24.21
N ALA A 23 -35.58 -10.90 -23.54
CA ALA A 23 -35.77 -11.02 -22.10
C ALA A 23 -36.53 -12.33 -21.81
N LEU A 24 -35.93 -13.24 -21.06
CA LEU A 24 -36.60 -14.41 -20.50
C LEU A 24 -37.09 -14.05 -19.10
N LEU A 25 -38.41 -13.98 -18.96
CA LEU A 25 -39.13 -13.98 -17.69
C LEU A 25 -38.96 -15.35 -17.03
N VAL A 26 -38.43 -15.39 -15.81
CA VAL A 26 -38.57 -16.53 -14.90
C VAL A 26 -39.46 -16.09 -13.75
N LEU A 27 -40.71 -16.53 -13.81
CA LEU A 27 -41.68 -16.47 -12.72
C LEU A 27 -41.52 -17.73 -11.85
N GLY A 28 -41.44 -17.50 -10.53
CA GLY A 28 -42.27 -18.24 -9.58
C GLY A 28 -41.72 -19.53 -8.96
N GLY A 29 -41.61 -19.49 -7.62
CA GLY A 29 -42.05 -20.58 -6.74
C GLY A 29 -40.99 -21.61 -6.35
N LEU A 30 -40.59 -21.66 -5.07
CA LEU A 30 -41.33 -22.36 -4.01
C LEU A 30 -40.50 -22.33 -2.72
N ALA A 31 -41.16 -21.99 -1.62
CA ALA A 31 -40.64 -22.15 -0.27
C ALA A 31 -40.63 -23.63 0.11
N LEU A 32 -39.54 -24.09 0.72
CA LEU A 32 -39.55 -25.25 1.61
C LEU A 32 -38.77 -24.91 2.88
N ALA A 33 -39.55 -24.73 3.95
CA ALA A 33 -39.07 -24.84 5.31
C ALA A 33 -38.67 -26.29 5.58
N GLY A 34 -37.51 -26.48 6.22
CA GLY A 34 -36.97 -27.80 6.51
C GLY A 34 -36.06 -27.77 7.74
N LEU A 35 -36.72 -27.76 8.89
CA LEU A 35 -36.35 -28.28 10.22
C LEU A 35 -34.88 -28.69 10.47
N VAL A 36 -34.30 -28.02 11.46
CA VAL A 36 -33.17 -28.48 12.28
C VAL A 36 -33.69 -29.44 13.36
N PRO A 37 -33.17 -30.67 13.46
CA PRO A 37 -33.10 -31.38 14.72
C PRO A 37 -31.70 -31.24 15.31
N TYR A 38 -31.62 -30.42 16.36
CA TYR A 38 -30.65 -30.56 17.44
C TYR A 38 -30.79 -31.97 18.00
N GLN A 39 -29.75 -32.81 17.96
CA GLN A 39 -29.59 -33.91 18.89
C GLN A 39 -28.11 -34.28 19.11
N PHE A 40 -27.73 -34.18 20.40
CA PHE A 40 -26.90 -35.13 21.15
C PHE A 40 -25.44 -35.33 20.75
N PHE A 41 -24.54 -34.67 21.50
CA PHE A 41 -23.22 -35.19 21.83
C PHE A 41 -22.81 -34.66 23.22
N GLU A 42 -23.19 -35.38 24.27
CA GLU A 42 -22.53 -35.36 25.59
C GLU A 42 -22.42 -36.80 26.09
N ASP A 43 -21.45 -37.00 27.00
CA ASP A 43 -21.04 -38.22 27.71
C ASP A 43 -20.06 -39.19 27.01
N GLU A 44 -18.77 -38.95 27.23
CA GLU A 44 -17.94 -39.92 27.97
C GLU A 44 -16.69 -39.24 28.57
N LEU A 45 -16.83 -38.72 29.80
CA LEU A 45 -15.72 -38.50 30.72
C LEU A 45 -16.15 -39.03 32.09
N ALA A 46 -15.59 -40.19 32.46
CA ALA A 46 -15.05 -40.48 33.79
C ALA A 46 -15.16 -41.97 34.11
N THR A 47 -14.06 -42.73 33.97
CA THR A 47 -13.66 -43.67 35.03
C THR A 47 -12.19 -44.05 34.84
N PHE A 48 -11.29 -43.53 35.68
CA PHE A 48 -10.29 -44.36 36.36
C PHE A 48 -9.59 -43.57 37.49
N VAL A 49 -9.93 -43.90 38.74
CA VAL A 49 -9.17 -43.53 39.94
C VAL A 49 -8.87 -44.84 40.67
N GLN A 50 -7.58 -45.15 40.77
CA GLN A 50 -6.90 -46.01 41.75
C GLN A 50 -5.42 -45.93 41.33
N GLY A 51 -4.50 -45.35 42.09
CA GLY A 51 -4.16 -45.61 43.48
C GLY A 51 -2.80 -46.33 43.47
N GLY A 52 -1.73 -45.67 43.91
CA GLY A 52 -0.38 -46.25 43.96
C GLY A 52 0.69 -45.28 44.44
N GLU A 53 1.03 -45.38 45.73
CA GLU A 53 2.23 -44.83 46.35
C GLU A 53 3.51 -45.44 45.74
N SER A 54 4.57 -44.65 45.56
CA SER A 54 5.80 -44.78 46.36
C SER A 54 6.91 -43.82 45.88
N SER A 55 7.52 -43.15 46.86
CA SER A 55 8.96 -42.91 47.04
C SER A 55 9.77 -42.07 46.02
N LEU A 56 10.13 -40.87 46.51
CA LEU A 56 11.49 -40.33 46.66
C LEU A 56 12.45 -40.41 45.46
N GLU A 57 12.76 -39.24 44.90
CA GLU A 57 14.13 -38.68 44.80
C GLU A 57 14.08 -37.28 44.13
N GLY A 58 14.60 -36.25 44.82
CA GLY A 58 14.87 -34.94 44.24
C GLY A 58 16.18 -34.95 43.44
N PRO A 59 16.45 -33.93 42.60
CA PRO A 59 17.29 -32.87 43.16
C PRO A 59 16.99 -31.43 42.67
N SER A 60 17.31 -30.51 43.58
CA SER A 60 18.04 -29.25 43.40
C SER A 60 17.52 -28.19 42.41
N SER A 61 16.90 -27.18 43.02
CA SER A 61 16.93 -25.75 42.71
C SER A 61 17.68 -25.29 41.45
N THR A 62 16.89 -24.83 40.47
CA THR A 62 17.20 -23.59 39.75
C THR A 62 16.04 -22.63 39.97
N SER A 63 16.37 -21.45 40.49
CA SER A 63 15.46 -20.36 40.79
C SER A 63 14.76 -19.90 39.50
N ALA A 64 13.48 -20.25 39.36
CA ALA A 64 12.61 -19.56 38.43
C ALA A 64 12.30 -18.18 39.03
N GLU A 65 13.03 -17.15 38.62
CA GLU A 65 12.66 -15.77 38.92
C GLU A 65 11.27 -15.51 38.34
N ALA A 66 10.35 -15.19 39.24
CA ALA A 66 9.00 -14.80 38.90
C ALA A 66 9.05 -13.50 38.08
N ARG A 67 8.69 -13.59 36.80
CA ARG A 67 8.50 -12.42 35.93
C ARG A 67 7.46 -11.50 36.57
N THR A 68 7.80 -10.22 36.69
CA THR A 68 6.92 -9.24 37.32
C THR A 68 5.71 -8.96 36.42
N PRO A 69 4.59 -8.45 36.96
CA PRO A 69 3.44 -8.03 36.16
C PRO A 69 3.75 -6.96 35.08
N ASP A 70 4.89 -6.27 35.17
CA ASP A 70 5.36 -5.32 34.14
C ASP A 70 5.88 -6.03 32.88
N ASP A 71 6.46 -7.24 32.99
CA ASP A 71 6.88 -8.03 31.81
C ASP A 71 5.67 -8.54 31.00
N LEU A 72 4.51 -8.75 31.65
CA LEU A 72 3.27 -9.09 30.96
C LEU A 72 2.57 -7.87 30.33
N ARG A 73 3.01 -6.64 30.62
CA ARG A 73 2.43 -5.41 30.08
C ARG A 73 3.14 -4.93 28.80
N SER A 74 4.18 -5.63 28.34
CA SER A 74 4.88 -5.35 27.08
C SER A 74 4.56 -6.37 25.99
N THR A 75 3.28 -6.73 25.82
CA THR A 75 2.87 -7.64 24.72
C THR A 75 1.71 -7.11 23.86
N THR A 76 1.31 -5.85 24.03
CA THR A 76 0.22 -5.24 23.25
C THR A 76 0.48 -3.80 22.79
N GLY A 77 1.74 -3.42 22.56
CA GLY A 77 2.08 -2.03 22.20
C GLY A 77 3.35 -1.78 21.37
N ASP A 78 4.16 -2.80 21.08
CA ASP A 78 5.32 -2.65 20.19
C ASP A 78 5.40 -3.90 19.32
N ARG A 79 4.94 -3.80 18.07
CA ARG A 79 5.13 -4.90 17.12
C ARG A 79 6.57 -4.80 16.67
N ASP A 80 7.40 -5.74 17.11
CA ASP A 80 8.77 -5.92 16.58
C ASP A 80 8.72 -5.84 15.06
N LEU A 81 9.18 -4.71 14.52
CA LEU A 81 9.21 -4.48 13.10
C LEU A 81 10.24 -5.44 12.49
N PRO A 82 9.95 -6.07 11.34
CA PRO A 82 10.90 -6.99 10.75
C PRO A 82 12.18 -6.25 10.36
N ARG A 83 13.33 -6.86 10.69
CA ARG A 83 14.64 -6.27 10.43
C ARG A 83 15.02 -6.47 8.95
N PRO A 84 15.21 -5.39 8.17
CA PRO A 84 15.66 -5.50 6.79
C PRO A 84 17.17 -5.79 6.71
N SER A 85 17.63 -6.14 5.51
CA SER A 85 19.05 -6.40 5.22
C SER A 85 19.96 -5.20 5.47
N ASP A 86 21.25 -5.48 5.64
CA ASP A 86 22.29 -4.46 5.74
C ASP A 86 22.84 -3.95 4.39
N GLU A 87 22.23 -4.39 3.29
CA GLU A 87 22.67 -4.08 1.93
C GLU A 87 22.19 -2.72 1.39
N PHE A 88 21.40 -1.97 2.14
CA PHE A 88 21.04 -0.59 1.82
C PHE A 88 21.12 0.30 3.07
N ASP A 89 21.13 1.61 2.89
CA ASP A 89 21.42 2.55 3.98
C ASP A 89 20.17 3.06 4.70
N PHE A 90 19.11 3.40 3.94
CA PHE A 90 17.90 4.02 4.48
C PHE A 90 16.69 3.80 3.57
N TRP A 91 15.49 4.15 4.04
CA TRP A 91 14.26 4.07 3.27
C TRP A 91 13.82 5.43 2.72
N VAL A 92 13.17 5.42 1.56
CA VAL A 92 12.32 6.51 1.09
C VAL A 92 10.89 6.02 1.02
N LEU A 93 10.00 6.59 1.83
CA LEU A 93 8.56 6.46 1.64
C LEU A 93 8.12 7.45 0.56
N ALA A 94 7.64 6.93 -0.57
CA ALA A 94 7.12 7.74 -1.65
C ALA A 94 5.59 7.82 -1.59
N LEU A 95 5.07 9.03 -1.36
CA LEU A 95 3.64 9.32 -1.27
C LEU A 95 3.19 10.06 -2.54
N SER A 96 2.47 9.38 -3.42
CA SER A 96 1.99 9.99 -4.67
C SER A 96 0.64 10.69 -4.49
N TRP A 97 0.49 11.89 -5.05
CA TRP A 97 -0.82 12.55 -5.15
C TRP A 97 -1.66 11.89 -6.25
N SER A 98 -2.64 11.09 -5.86
CA SER A 98 -3.44 10.28 -6.80
C SER A 98 -4.13 11.12 -7.91
N PRO A 99 -4.74 12.29 -7.63
CA PRO A 99 -5.30 13.14 -8.69
C PRO A 99 -4.26 13.63 -9.72
N SER A 100 -3.01 13.87 -9.31
CA SER A 100 -1.93 14.21 -10.25
C SER A 100 -1.57 13.03 -11.14
N TYR A 101 -1.49 11.82 -10.57
CA TYR A 101 -1.31 10.59 -11.34
C TYR A 101 -2.38 10.47 -12.42
N CYS A 102 -3.66 10.54 -12.04
CA CYS A 102 -4.77 10.42 -12.97
C CYS A 102 -4.77 11.51 -14.05
N ALA A 103 -4.44 12.75 -13.69
CA ALA A 103 -4.40 13.87 -14.64
C ALA A 103 -3.23 13.78 -15.64
N SER A 104 -2.09 13.20 -15.23
CA SER A 104 -0.91 13.06 -16.08
C SER A 104 -1.02 11.85 -17.02
N GLU A 105 -1.52 10.72 -16.51
CA GLU A 105 -1.66 9.49 -17.31
C GLU A 105 -2.87 9.54 -18.27
N GLY A 106 -3.89 10.33 -17.94
CA GLY A 106 -5.09 10.50 -18.76
C GLY A 106 -5.78 9.17 -19.07
N GLU A 107 -5.99 8.86 -20.34
CA GLU A 107 -6.63 7.62 -20.78
C GLU A 107 -5.83 6.36 -20.45
N ARG A 108 -4.51 6.48 -20.22
CA ARG A 108 -3.65 5.36 -19.84
C ARG A 108 -3.67 5.08 -18.34
N ALA A 109 -4.33 5.94 -17.56
CA ALA A 109 -4.38 5.81 -16.11
C ALA A 109 -5.08 4.52 -15.69
N ASN A 110 -4.65 3.97 -14.56
CA ASN A 110 -5.33 2.80 -14.01
C ASN A 110 -6.79 3.14 -13.65
N ARG A 111 -7.74 2.48 -14.31
CA ARG A 111 -9.18 2.72 -14.11
C ARG A 111 -9.68 2.44 -12.70
N ARG A 112 -9.04 1.54 -11.93
CA ARG A 112 -9.41 1.28 -10.53
C ARG A 112 -9.01 2.43 -9.62
N GLN A 113 -7.82 3.01 -9.84
CA GLN A 113 -7.36 4.16 -9.06
C GLN A 113 -8.05 5.46 -9.46
N CYS A 114 -8.28 5.66 -10.76
CA CYS A 114 -8.79 6.93 -11.31
C CYS A 114 -10.30 6.93 -11.56
N GLY A 115 -10.97 5.79 -11.34
CA GLY A 115 -12.42 5.66 -11.43
C GLY A 115 -13.16 6.25 -10.22
N GLN A 116 -14.48 6.10 -10.24
CA GLN A 116 -15.33 6.45 -9.10
C GLN A 116 -14.94 5.64 -7.87
N GLY A 117 -14.88 6.30 -6.70
CA GLY A 117 -14.45 5.68 -5.44
C GLY A 117 -12.94 5.47 -5.31
N GLY A 118 -12.13 5.82 -6.33
CA GLY A 118 -10.67 5.81 -6.23
C GLY A 118 -10.12 6.86 -5.26
N PRO A 119 -8.87 6.69 -4.77
CA PRO A 119 -8.30 7.57 -3.77
C PRO A 119 -8.12 8.99 -4.31
N LYS A 120 -8.51 9.96 -3.49
CA LYS A 120 -8.46 11.39 -3.81
C LYS A 120 -7.33 12.14 -3.12
N GLY A 121 -6.43 11.43 -2.46
CA GLY A 121 -5.35 12.01 -1.67
C GLY A 121 -3.99 11.43 -2.03
N PHE A 122 -3.06 11.56 -1.08
CA PHE A 122 -1.82 10.81 -1.12
C PHE A 122 -2.10 9.31 -0.96
N VAL A 123 -1.42 8.53 -1.78
CA VAL A 123 -1.36 7.07 -1.68
C VAL A 123 0.09 6.66 -1.56
N VAL A 124 0.34 5.47 -1.03
CA VAL A 124 1.69 4.90 -1.05
C VAL A 124 2.01 4.51 -2.49
N HIS A 125 3.03 5.14 -3.06
CA HIS A 125 3.68 4.67 -4.28
C HIS A 125 4.48 3.42 -3.94
N GLY A 126 5.37 3.53 -2.94
CA GLY A 126 6.20 2.43 -2.43
C GLY A 126 7.12 2.86 -1.29
N LEU A 127 7.84 1.89 -0.73
CA LEU A 127 8.89 2.08 0.27
C LEU A 127 10.22 1.59 -0.32
N TRP A 128 11.13 2.52 -0.60
CA TRP A 128 12.30 2.22 -1.43
C TRP A 128 13.57 2.15 -0.61
N PRO A 129 14.34 1.05 -0.65
CA PRO A 129 15.68 1.02 -0.08
C PRO A 129 16.59 1.95 -0.89
N GLN A 130 17.46 2.70 -0.21
CA GLN A 130 18.31 3.72 -0.82
C GLN A 130 19.75 3.61 -0.34
N TYR A 131 20.67 4.06 -1.19
CA TYR A 131 22.06 4.32 -0.82
C TYR A 131 22.28 5.81 -0.53
N ARG A 132 23.18 6.15 0.40
CA ARG A 132 23.56 7.53 0.74
C ARG A 132 24.05 8.34 -0.47
N GLY A 133 24.69 7.67 -1.44
CA GLY A 133 25.15 8.27 -2.69
C GLY A 133 24.04 8.65 -3.69
N GLY A 134 22.76 8.40 -3.38
CA GLY A 134 21.62 8.78 -4.24
C GLY A 134 21.26 7.76 -5.33
N ARG A 135 21.96 6.63 -5.39
CA ARG A 135 21.52 5.42 -6.10
C ARG A 135 20.61 4.58 -5.18
N TYR A 136 20.00 3.55 -5.74
CA TYR A 136 19.20 2.57 -4.98
C TYR A 136 19.39 1.18 -5.61
N PRO A 137 19.31 0.10 -4.82
CA PRO A 137 19.22 -1.25 -5.38
C PRO A 137 17.87 -1.43 -6.05
N SER A 138 17.84 -2.16 -7.17
CA SER A 138 16.60 -2.49 -7.87
C SER A 138 16.63 -3.87 -8.49
N ASP A 139 15.44 -4.46 -8.64
CA ASP A 139 15.22 -5.72 -9.35
C ASP A 139 16.11 -6.87 -8.83
N CYS A 140 16.28 -6.92 -7.50
CA CYS A 140 17.19 -7.86 -6.85
C CYS A 140 16.67 -9.31 -6.92
N PRO A 141 17.57 -10.31 -7.01
CA PRO A 141 17.18 -11.72 -6.91
C PRO A 141 16.48 -12.02 -5.59
N SER A 142 15.45 -12.86 -5.62
CA SER A 142 14.73 -13.31 -4.44
C SER A 142 14.15 -14.70 -4.66
N SER A 143 14.09 -15.50 -3.60
CA SER A 143 13.39 -16.80 -3.57
C SER A 143 11.87 -16.65 -3.40
N GLU A 144 11.41 -15.47 -2.97
CA GLU A 144 9.99 -15.18 -2.80
C GLU A 144 9.26 -15.03 -4.15
N PRO A 145 7.95 -15.32 -4.22
CA PRO A 145 7.17 -15.12 -5.44
C PRO A 145 7.20 -13.64 -5.90
N GLY A 146 7.47 -13.41 -7.19
CA GLY A 146 7.44 -12.05 -7.76
C GLY A 146 6.03 -11.45 -7.92
N ARG A 147 4.97 -12.27 -7.80
CA ARG A 147 3.58 -11.80 -7.80
C ARG A 147 3.10 -11.60 -6.37
N VAL A 148 2.37 -10.51 -6.14
CA VAL A 148 1.71 -10.27 -4.86
C VAL A 148 0.40 -11.06 -4.81
N SER A 149 0.20 -11.83 -3.74
CA SER A 149 -1.03 -12.60 -3.55
C SER A 149 -2.22 -11.68 -3.25
N GLN A 150 -3.45 -12.13 -3.53
CA GLN A 150 -4.65 -11.35 -3.20
C GLN A 150 -4.79 -11.14 -1.69
N GLN A 151 -4.35 -12.11 -0.88
CA GLN A 151 -4.38 -12.02 0.58
C GLN A 151 -3.44 -10.92 1.08
N VAL A 152 -2.19 -10.88 0.60
CA VAL A 152 -1.23 -9.82 0.96
C VAL A 152 -1.76 -8.47 0.50
N TYR A 153 -2.25 -8.39 -0.75
CA TYR A 153 -2.79 -7.14 -1.30
C TYR A 153 -4.02 -6.64 -0.51
N ALA A 154 -4.92 -7.53 -0.08
CA ALA A 154 -6.09 -7.16 0.71
C ALA A 154 -5.71 -6.41 2.00
N GLY A 155 -4.55 -6.73 2.58
CA GLY A 155 -4.02 -6.08 3.79
C GLY A 155 -3.37 -4.71 3.56
N ILE A 156 -3.15 -4.28 2.31
CA ILE A 156 -2.52 -2.97 1.98
C ILE A 156 -3.24 -2.17 0.91
N ARG A 157 -4.43 -2.61 0.46
CA ARG A 157 -5.22 -1.96 -0.60
C ARG A 157 -5.71 -0.54 -0.25
N ASP A 158 -5.77 -0.21 1.04
CA ASP A 158 -6.04 1.12 1.57
C ASP A 158 -4.85 2.08 1.39
N LEU A 159 -3.64 1.54 1.28
CA LEU A 159 -2.40 2.30 1.10
C LEU A 159 -1.98 2.37 -0.37
N ILE A 160 -1.96 1.22 -1.03
CA ILE A 160 -1.51 1.05 -2.42
C ILE A 160 -2.74 0.73 -3.29
N PRO A 161 -3.11 1.61 -4.24
CA PRO A 161 -4.41 1.57 -4.90
C PRO A 161 -4.65 0.39 -5.83
N THR A 162 -3.59 -0.31 -6.28
CA THR A 162 -3.73 -1.41 -7.22
C THR A 162 -2.74 -2.53 -6.93
N ILE A 163 -3.17 -3.78 -7.13
CA ILE A 163 -2.30 -4.96 -7.00
C ILE A 163 -1.15 -4.94 -8.02
N GLY A 164 -1.37 -4.32 -9.19
CA GLY A 164 -0.33 -4.14 -10.19
C GLY A 164 0.80 -3.24 -9.69
N LEU A 165 0.45 -2.14 -9.03
CA LEU A 165 1.42 -1.26 -8.37
C LEU A 165 2.14 -1.99 -7.24
N ALA A 166 1.41 -2.65 -6.33
CA ALA A 166 2.03 -3.44 -5.27
C ALA A 166 3.02 -4.48 -5.81
N GLY A 167 2.65 -5.19 -6.88
CA GLY A 167 3.54 -6.12 -7.55
C GLY A 167 4.77 -5.47 -8.19
N HIS A 168 4.63 -4.27 -8.77
CA HIS A 168 5.77 -3.52 -9.30
C HIS A 168 6.74 -3.13 -8.18
N GLU A 169 6.24 -2.53 -7.10
CA GLU A 169 7.05 -2.12 -5.96
C GLU A 169 7.76 -3.30 -5.31
N TRP A 170 7.07 -4.43 -5.17
CA TRP A 170 7.67 -5.63 -4.63
C TRP A 170 8.88 -6.09 -5.48
N ARG A 171 8.68 -6.31 -6.79
CA ARG A 171 9.75 -6.82 -7.66
C ARG A 171 10.91 -5.86 -7.81
N LYS A 172 10.62 -4.55 -7.87
CA LYS A 172 11.64 -3.54 -8.14
C LYS A 172 12.38 -3.13 -6.88
N HIS A 173 11.69 -3.00 -5.75
CA HIS A 173 12.25 -2.40 -4.53
C HIS A 173 12.21 -3.36 -3.35
N GLY A 174 11.10 -4.08 -3.15
CA GLY A 174 10.93 -4.99 -2.02
C GLY A 174 11.91 -6.17 -2.00
N THR A 175 12.21 -6.77 -3.15
CA THR A 175 13.17 -7.89 -3.23
C THR A 175 14.58 -7.52 -2.80
N CYS A 176 14.93 -6.24 -2.82
CA CYS A 176 16.25 -5.73 -2.42
C CYS A 176 16.43 -5.52 -0.91
N THR A 177 15.45 -5.93 -0.10
CA THR A 177 15.41 -5.62 1.34
C THR A 177 15.74 -6.80 2.22
N GLY A 178 15.89 -8.00 1.65
CA GLY A 178 16.02 -9.26 2.39
C GLY A 178 14.77 -9.67 3.19
N LEU A 179 13.68 -8.90 3.10
CA LEU A 179 12.41 -9.22 3.75
C LEU A 179 11.57 -10.19 2.92
N SER A 180 10.70 -10.94 3.59
CA SER A 180 9.59 -11.63 2.90
C SER A 180 8.65 -10.61 2.27
N GLN A 181 7.84 -11.04 1.30
CA GLN A 181 6.87 -10.14 0.66
C GLN A 181 5.90 -9.53 1.69
N THR A 182 5.44 -10.34 2.64
CA THR A 182 4.54 -9.90 3.72
C THR A 182 5.21 -8.88 4.63
N ASP A 183 6.46 -9.11 5.01
CA ASP A 183 7.21 -8.23 5.90
C ASP A 183 7.55 -6.89 5.25
N TYR A 184 7.87 -6.87 3.96
CA TYR A 184 8.07 -5.64 3.21
C TYR A 184 6.81 -4.76 3.22
N PHE A 185 5.64 -5.34 2.99
CA PHE A 185 4.39 -4.57 3.06
C PHE A 185 3.97 -4.19 4.48
N ARG A 186 4.36 -4.98 5.49
CA ARG A 186 4.22 -4.60 6.90
C ARG A 186 5.10 -3.38 7.24
N MET A 187 6.35 -3.36 6.78
CA MET A 187 7.23 -2.18 6.90
C MET A 187 6.69 -0.97 6.16
N THR A 188 6.14 -1.19 4.95
CA THR A 188 5.50 -0.13 4.16
C THR A 188 4.34 0.51 4.92
N ARG A 189 3.49 -0.29 5.57
CA ARG A 189 2.41 0.20 6.42
C ARG A 189 2.94 0.97 7.62
N ALA A 190 3.92 0.42 8.35
CA ALA A 190 4.51 1.08 9.51
C ALA A 190 5.13 2.44 9.15
N ALA A 191 5.82 2.51 8.00
CA ALA A 191 6.39 3.76 7.48
C ALA A 191 5.30 4.78 7.12
N TYR A 192 4.19 4.34 6.52
CA TYR A 192 3.05 5.20 6.23
C TYR A 192 2.38 5.73 7.52
N GLU A 193 2.17 4.86 8.51
CA GLU A 193 1.55 5.21 9.80
C GLU A 193 2.41 6.14 10.65
N LYS A 194 3.74 6.10 10.49
CA LYS A 194 4.67 7.07 11.08
C LYS A 194 4.42 8.50 10.60
N VAL A 195 3.95 8.68 9.37
CA VAL A 195 3.77 9.99 8.73
C VAL A 195 2.36 10.53 8.93
N ARG A 196 2.27 11.69 9.59
CA ARG A 196 1.03 12.47 9.70
C ARG A 196 0.80 13.25 8.41
N MET A 197 -0.37 13.07 7.80
CA MET A 197 -0.74 13.75 6.57
C MET A 197 -1.26 15.16 6.85
N PRO A 198 -0.74 16.21 6.19
CA PRO A 198 -1.27 17.55 6.33
C PRO A 198 -2.68 17.67 5.73
N THR A 199 -3.58 18.35 6.44
CA THR A 199 -4.98 18.57 5.99
C THR A 199 -5.15 19.84 5.16
N ASN A 200 -4.18 20.75 5.21
CA ASN A 200 -4.22 22.05 4.54
C ASN A 200 -3.67 22.03 3.10
N LEU A 201 -3.23 20.88 2.60
CA LEU A 201 -2.92 20.70 1.18
C LEU A 201 -4.23 20.46 0.41
N ALA A 202 -4.87 21.58 0.05
CA ALA A 202 -5.98 21.61 -0.88
C ALA A 202 -5.47 21.74 -2.32
N GLY A 203 -6.21 21.19 -3.28
CA GLY A 203 -5.78 21.20 -4.67
C GLY A 203 -5.86 22.59 -5.30
N GLY A 204 -5.10 22.77 -6.37
CA GLY A 204 -4.78 24.05 -6.98
C GLY A 204 -3.32 24.09 -7.42
N ALA A 205 -2.73 25.27 -7.44
CA ALA A 205 -1.29 25.42 -7.57
C ALA A 205 -0.65 25.47 -6.17
N VAL A 206 0.42 24.71 -5.97
CA VAL A 206 1.17 24.70 -4.69
C VAL A 206 2.67 24.70 -4.99
N SER A 207 3.42 25.57 -4.33
CA SER A 207 4.89 25.52 -4.45
C SER A 207 5.43 24.28 -3.72
N PRO A 208 6.51 23.64 -4.22
CA PRO A 208 7.14 22.50 -3.55
C PRO A 208 7.51 22.82 -2.10
N ALA A 209 8.13 23.97 -1.85
CA ALA A 209 8.47 24.43 -0.50
C ALA A 209 7.26 24.55 0.43
N LYS A 210 6.10 25.02 -0.06
CA LYS A 210 4.88 25.10 0.75
C LYS A 210 4.32 23.71 1.06
N ALA A 211 4.44 22.77 0.11
CA ALA A 211 4.04 21.39 0.34
C ALA A 211 4.95 20.71 1.37
N GLU A 212 6.28 20.88 1.27
CA GLU A 212 7.24 20.35 2.25
C GLU A 212 7.00 20.93 3.65
N GLU A 213 6.85 22.25 3.74
CA GLU A 213 6.53 22.98 4.96
C GLU A 213 5.21 22.51 5.60
N ALA A 214 4.23 22.05 4.81
CA ALA A 214 3.01 21.45 5.36
C ALA A 214 3.27 20.11 6.05
N PHE A 215 4.15 19.26 5.49
CA PHE A 215 4.54 17.99 6.10
C PHE A 215 5.40 18.20 7.36
N VAL A 216 6.42 19.07 7.28
CA VAL A 216 7.31 19.39 8.41
C VAL A 216 6.50 19.86 9.62
N ARG A 217 5.54 20.76 9.44
CA ARG A 217 4.73 21.32 10.55
C ARG A 217 3.98 20.27 11.37
N VAL A 218 3.55 19.18 10.75
CA VAL A 218 2.69 18.18 11.40
C VAL A 218 3.44 16.91 11.82
N ASN A 219 4.72 16.78 11.43
CA ASN A 219 5.56 15.63 11.72
C ASN A 219 6.77 16.03 12.59
N ARG A 220 6.68 15.82 13.90
CA ARG A 220 7.79 16.12 14.82
C ARG A 220 9.03 15.30 14.44
N GLY A 221 10.17 15.98 14.28
CA GLY A 221 11.45 15.38 13.91
C GLY A 221 11.68 15.26 12.40
N LEU A 222 10.69 15.54 11.56
CA LEU A 222 10.89 15.70 10.13
C LEU A 222 11.38 17.12 9.83
N GLU A 223 12.55 17.24 9.23
CA GLU A 223 13.14 18.52 8.79
C GLU A 223 13.11 18.65 7.27
N HIS A 224 13.30 19.86 6.73
CA HIS A 224 13.29 20.13 5.28
C HIS A 224 14.30 19.29 4.49
N ASN A 225 15.45 18.96 5.08
CA ASN A 225 16.47 18.12 4.45
C ASN A 225 16.15 16.61 4.49
N GLY A 226 15.03 16.21 5.11
CA GLY A 226 14.56 14.83 5.27
C GLY A 226 13.38 14.47 4.38
N LEU A 227 12.98 15.36 3.48
CA LEU A 227 11.98 15.09 2.45
C LEU A 227 12.29 15.82 1.14
N ALA A 228 11.62 15.43 0.08
CA ALA A 228 11.62 16.15 -1.19
C ALA A 228 10.25 16.04 -1.87
N VAL A 229 9.72 17.16 -2.34
CA VAL A 229 8.57 17.15 -3.25
C VAL A 229 9.05 17.01 -4.70
N THR A 230 8.50 16.05 -5.44
CA THR A 230 8.81 15.86 -6.86
C THR A 230 7.66 16.34 -7.76
N CYS A 231 7.98 16.63 -9.01
CA CYS A 231 6.99 16.98 -10.02
C CYS A 231 7.35 16.40 -11.39
N ASP A 232 6.33 16.26 -12.25
CA ASP A 232 6.54 16.11 -13.68
C ASP A 232 6.54 17.49 -14.34
N ARG A 233 6.34 17.55 -15.67
CA ARG A 233 6.32 18.82 -16.42
C ARG A 233 5.24 19.81 -15.95
N ARG A 234 4.20 19.36 -15.26
CA ARG A 234 3.02 20.18 -14.93
C ARG A 234 2.49 19.96 -13.51
N TYR A 235 2.64 18.76 -12.96
CA TYR A 235 1.97 18.35 -11.73
C TYR A 235 2.95 17.97 -10.64
N LEU A 236 2.60 18.29 -9.39
CA LEU A 236 3.24 17.73 -8.20
C LEU A 236 2.96 16.22 -8.18
N ARG A 237 3.97 15.39 -8.03
CA ARG A 237 3.87 13.93 -8.14
C ARG A 237 3.92 13.26 -6.79
N ASP A 238 5.05 13.36 -6.12
CA ASP A 238 5.31 12.65 -4.88
C ASP A 238 5.81 13.60 -3.80
N VAL A 239 5.55 13.23 -2.56
CA VAL A 239 6.36 13.65 -1.42
C VAL A 239 7.18 12.43 -1.01
N ARG A 240 8.51 12.58 -1.01
CA ARG A 240 9.45 11.50 -0.67
C ARG A 240 10.04 11.80 0.69
N ILE A 241 9.79 10.94 1.67
CA ILE A 241 10.21 11.14 3.05
C ILE A 241 11.26 10.09 3.40
N CYS A 242 12.36 10.54 4.00
CA CYS A 242 13.50 9.68 4.31
C CYS A 242 13.44 9.17 5.74
N LEU A 243 13.68 7.88 5.90
CA LEU A 243 13.58 7.17 7.16
C LEU A 243 14.80 6.27 7.36
N ASP A 244 15.34 6.18 8.57
CA ASP A 244 16.30 5.12 8.89
C ASP A 244 15.61 3.74 8.91
N LYS A 245 16.38 2.67 9.13
CA LYS A 245 15.85 1.30 9.16
C LYS A 245 14.87 1.04 10.31
N ALA A 246 14.91 1.85 11.36
CA ALA A 246 13.98 1.84 12.48
C ALA A 246 12.79 2.80 12.28
N LEU A 247 12.65 3.38 11.08
CA LEU A 247 11.59 4.29 10.68
C LEU A 247 11.59 5.65 11.42
N ASN A 248 12.75 6.11 11.89
CA ASN A 248 12.93 7.47 12.35
C ASN A 248 13.22 8.41 11.17
N PHE A 249 12.72 9.64 11.24
CA PHE A 249 13.03 10.65 10.23
C PHE A 249 14.54 10.96 10.21
N ILE A 250 15.11 11.04 9.02
CA ILE A 250 16.52 11.39 8.82
C ILE A 250 16.68 12.37 7.67
N ALA A 251 17.79 13.11 7.67
CA ALA A 251 18.21 13.90 6.53
C ALA A 251 18.67 13.00 5.36
N CYS A 252 18.38 13.41 4.12
CA CYS A 252 18.76 12.71 2.91
C CYS A 252 19.10 13.67 1.74
N PRO A 253 20.27 14.35 1.79
CA PRO A 253 20.62 15.39 0.82
C PRO A 253 20.61 14.93 -0.65
N ALA A 254 20.84 13.64 -0.93
CA ALA A 254 20.79 13.11 -2.29
C ALA A 254 19.37 13.03 -2.86
N VAL A 255 18.35 12.86 -2.01
CA VAL A 255 16.93 12.85 -2.41
C VAL A 255 16.42 14.29 -2.48
N ASP A 256 16.73 15.11 -1.48
CA ASP A 256 16.40 16.54 -1.39
C ASP A 256 16.86 17.33 -2.63
N ARG A 257 18.12 17.13 -3.07
CA ARG A 257 18.64 17.78 -4.30
C ARG A 257 17.91 17.45 -5.59
N ARG A 258 17.00 16.46 -5.59
CA ARG A 258 16.17 16.08 -6.74
C ARG A 258 14.73 16.62 -6.61
N ALA A 259 14.51 17.57 -5.71
CA ALA A 259 13.23 18.25 -5.55
C ALA A 259 12.76 18.94 -6.85
N CYS A 260 11.47 19.19 -6.90
CA CYS A 260 10.79 19.86 -7.99
C CYS A 260 11.29 21.30 -8.16
N ASN A 261 11.71 21.65 -9.37
CA ASN A 261 12.17 23.01 -9.71
C ASN A 261 11.05 23.93 -10.23
N LEU A 262 9.82 23.43 -10.36
CA LEU A 262 8.68 24.26 -10.75
C LEU A 262 8.25 25.15 -9.58
N LYS A 263 8.02 26.44 -9.85
CA LYS A 263 7.58 27.39 -8.81
C LYS A 263 6.19 27.06 -8.25
N GLN A 264 5.29 26.62 -9.12
CA GLN A 264 3.86 26.41 -8.84
C GLN A 264 3.33 25.23 -9.69
N PRO A 265 3.78 23.99 -9.45
CA PRO A 265 3.16 22.83 -10.07
C PRO A 265 1.68 22.71 -9.66
N LEU A 266 0.89 22.13 -10.56
CA LEU A 266 -0.51 21.84 -10.29
C LEU A 266 -0.65 20.60 -9.39
N MET A 267 -1.54 20.69 -8.43
CA MET A 267 -1.97 19.59 -7.56
C MET A 267 -3.49 19.48 -7.70
N PRO A 268 -4.00 18.72 -8.68
CA PRO A 268 -5.42 18.69 -9.01
C PRO A 268 -6.29 18.33 -7.80
N ASN A 269 -7.47 18.94 -7.71
CA ASN A 269 -8.40 18.71 -6.62
C ASN A 269 -8.93 17.27 -6.55
N ARG A 270 -9.42 16.94 -5.35
CA ARG A 270 -10.15 15.72 -5.00
C ARG A 270 -11.53 15.70 -5.68
N ARG A 271 -11.60 15.48 -6.99
CA ARG A 271 -12.91 15.33 -7.68
C ARG A 271 -13.55 13.99 -7.36
#